data_AF-A0A6C1PMW0-F1
#
_entry.id   AF-A0A6C1PMW0-F1
#
_cell.length_a   1.000
_cell.length_b   1.000
_cell.length_c   1.000
_cell.angle_alpha   90.00
_cell.angle_beta   90.00
_cell.angle_gamma   90.00
#
_symmetry.space_group_name_H-M   'P 1'
#
loop_
_entity.id
_entity.type
_entity.pdbx_description
1 polymer ?
#
loop_
_entity_poly.entity_id
_entity_poly.type
_entity_poly.pdbx_seq_one_letter_code
_entity_poly.pdbx_strand_id
1 'polypeptide(L)'
;MDRRTLLAVVLSVIVITIGFSIQSLLFPPPEVIPRDPATQPGQTAPQTVTPDSADAPATQPVAAPTGTVVAVSRDGISTTPVVFQSDLIRVTMDPAGATVVSFELLEHMDGDSPVDMVFRGADDQRAMTLHFGDHRAPAVTELFEATRIDGNTFEFRRDFAIAGQENSEFTVIRRYRFRPGEYMFQHDVEIRNRNPGAFVPLNFNGVAYTIGYGPQIGPIFEQLDQRNEFRRFLALQGGRRQNYNR
;
A
#
# COMPACT_ATOMS: atom_id res chain seq x y z
N MET A 1 61.04 -17.74 7.24
CA MET A 1 59.71 -17.85 6.58
C MET A 1 59.81 -18.94 5.53
N ASP A 2 58.93 -19.94 5.60
CA ASP A 2 58.95 -21.05 4.66
C ASP A 2 58.45 -20.62 3.27
N ARG A 3 58.99 -21.24 2.20
CA ARG A 3 58.64 -20.90 0.81
C ARG A 3 57.13 -20.98 0.54
N ARG A 4 56.43 -21.87 1.24
CA ARG A 4 54.97 -22.02 1.16
C ARG A 4 54.23 -20.85 1.81
N THR A 5 54.75 -20.32 2.91
CA THR A 5 54.20 -19.15 3.59
C THR A 5 54.38 -17.89 2.75
N LEU A 6 55.56 -17.72 2.12
CA LEU A 6 55.81 -16.59 1.23
C LEU A 6 54.91 -16.64 -0.02
N LEU A 7 54.74 -17.83 -0.60
CA LEU A 7 53.87 -18.03 -1.77
C LEU A 7 52.39 -17.80 -1.43
N ALA A 8 51.93 -18.21 -0.24
CA ALA A 8 50.58 -17.95 0.23
C ALA A 8 50.30 -16.45 0.43
N VAL A 9 51.27 -15.70 0.98
CA VAL A 9 51.15 -14.25 1.15
C VAL A 9 51.03 -13.55 -0.21
N VAL A 10 51.90 -13.89 -1.16
CA VAL A 10 51.86 -13.33 -2.52
C VAL A 10 50.53 -13.66 -3.22
N LEU A 11 50.05 -14.90 -3.09
CA LEU A 11 48.78 -15.31 -3.67
C LEU A 11 47.59 -14.54 -3.06
N SER A 12 47.61 -14.29 -1.74
CA SER A 12 46.56 -13.53 -1.07
C SER A 12 46.47 -12.08 -1.57
N VAL A 13 47.62 -11.45 -1.81
CA VAL A 13 47.68 -10.07 -2.33
C VAL A 13 47.08 -10.02 -3.74
N ILE A 14 47.38 -11.00 -4.57
CA ILE A 14 46.84 -11.09 -5.94
C ILE A 14 45.32 -11.27 -5.91
N VAL A 15 44.80 -12.19 -5.09
CA VAL A 15 43.36 -12.46 -4.99
C VAL A 15 42.59 -11.22 -4.51
N ILE A 16 43.11 -10.52 -3.50
CA ILE A 16 42.50 -9.30 -2.98
C ILE A 16 42.49 -8.19 -4.05
N THR A 17 43.61 -8.01 -4.77
CA THR A 17 43.75 -6.96 -5.80
C THR A 17 42.80 -7.20 -6.98
N ILE A 18 42.68 -8.45 -7.42
CA ILE A 18 41.74 -8.83 -8.48
C ILE A 18 40.29 -8.66 -8.00
N GLY A 19 39.97 -9.11 -6.77
CA GLY A 19 38.64 -8.96 -6.19
C GLY A 19 38.17 -7.51 -6.13
N PHE A 20 39.02 -6.60 -5.64
CA PHE A 20 38.70 -5.16 -5.60
C PHE A 20 38.57 -4.54 -7.00
N SER A 21 39.38 -4.98 -7.96
CA SER A 21 39.32 -4.48 -9.35
C SER A 21 38.01 -4.86 -10.04
N ILE A 22 37.55 -6.10 -9.86
CA ILE A 22 36.26 -6.56 -10.43
C ILE A 22 35.09 -5.85 -9.76
N GLN A 23 35.14 -5.65 -8.44
CA GLN A 23 34.10 -4.92 -7.72
C GLN A 23 33.98 -3.46 -8.20
N SER A 24 35.10 -2.79 -8.47
CA SER A 24 35.11 -1.43 -9.02
C SER A 24 34.56 -1.33 -10.44
N LEU A 25 34.68 -2.40 -11.24
CA LEU A 25 34.19 -2.42 -12.62
C LEU A 25 32.68 -2.70 -12.69
N LEU A 26 32.17 -3.59 -11.84
CA LEU A 26 30.76 -3.97 -11.81
C LEU A 26 29.90 -3.02 -10.96
N PHE A 27 30.49 -2.31 -10.01
CA PHE A 27 29.80 -1.39 -9.09
C PHE A 27 30.53 -0.05 -8.95
N PRO A 28 30.52 0.82 -9.99
CA PRO A 28 31.14 2.13 -9.89
C PRO A 28 30.42 3.00 -8.84
N PRO A 29 31.16 3.80 -8.02
CA PRO A 29 30.56 4.72 -7.08
C PRO A 29 29.63 5.73 -7.79
N PRO A 30 28.47 6.08 -7.19
CA PRO A 30 27.57 7.05 -7.78
C PRO A 30 28.27 8.41 -7.92
N GLU A 31 28.15 8.98 -9.11
CA GLU A 31 28.74 10.27 -9.47
C GLU A 31 28.11 11.38 -8.63
N VAL A 32 28.94 12.12 -7.88
CA VAL A 32 28.49 13.23 -7.04
C VAL A 32 28.22 14.40 -7.97
N ILE A 33 26.95 14.61 -8.35
CA ILE A 33 26.54 15.75 -9.17
C ILE A 33 26.83 17.04 -8.39
N PRO A 34 27.70 17.94 -8.88
CA PRO A 34 27.90 19.25 -8.27
C PRO A 34 26.58 20.04 -8.35
N ARG A 35 26.11 20.56 -7.22
CA ARG A 35 25.04 21.55 -7.21
C ARG A 35 25.62 22.88 -7.67
N ASP A 36 25.15 23.39 -8.80
CA ASP A 36 25.40 24.77 -9.21
C ASP A 36 24.82 25.76 -8.18
N PRO A 37 25.52 26.87 -7.90
CA PRO A 37 25.02 27.92 -7.01
C PRO A 37 23.78 28.61 -7.62
N ALA A 38 22.77 28.80 -6.78
CA ALA A 38 21.54 29.48 -7.14
C ALA A 38 21.79 30.94 -7.55
N THR A 39 21.40 31.29 -8.77
CA THR A 39 21.34 32.67 -9.25
C THR A 39 20.09 33.35 -8.67
N GLN A 40 20.28 34.36 -7.82
CA GLN A 40 19.25 35.34 -7.48
C GLN A 40 19.02 36.29 -8.67
N PRO A 41 17.76 36.55 -9.07
CA PRO A 41 17.42 37.77 -9.79
C PRO A 41 17.01 38.88 -8.82
N GLY A 42 17.49 40.08 -9.13
CA GLY A 42 17.42 41.27 -8.29
C GLY A 42 16.04 41.92 -8.19
N GLN A 43 16.00 42.85 -7.24
CA GLN A 43 14.88 43.72 -6.90
C GLN A 43 14.46 44.61 -8.08
N THR A 44 13.15 44.73 -8.29
CA THR A 44 12.53 45.91 -8.90
C THR A 44 11.29 46.31 -8.08
N ALA A 45 11.22 47.59 -7.72
CA ALA A 45 10.16 48.19 -6.92
C ALA A 45 8.84 48.37 -7.73
N PRO A 46 7.70 48.67 -7.08
CA PRO A 46 6.39 48.16 -7.45
C PRO A 46 5.61 49.04 -8.44
N GLN A 47 4.86 48.40 -9.34
CA GLN A 47 3.74 49.03 -10.05
C GLN A 47 2.43 48.52 -9.49
N THR A 48 1.63 49.46 -8.99
CA THR A 48 0.24 49.28 -8.59
C THR A 48 -0.61 48.97 -9.81
N VAL A 49 -1.28 47.82 -9.81
CA VAL A 49 -2.49 47.58 -10.61
C VAL A 49 -3.59 47.08 -9.68
N THR A 50 -4.68 47.83 -9.68
CA THR A 50 -5.95 47.62 -9.00
C THR A 50 -6.57 46.29 -9.44
N PRO A 51 -7.25 45.53 -8.57
CA PRO A 51 -7.81 44.22 -8.92
C PRO A 51 -9.06 44.40 -9.77
N ASP A 52 -9.07 43.80 -10.96
CA ASP A 52 -10.31 43.50 -11.68
C ASP A 52 -10.79 42.11 -11.24
N SER A 53 -11.99 42.10 -10.69
CA SER A 53 -12.68 40.93 -10.16
C SER A 53 -13.18 40.09 -11.32
N ALA A 54 -12.50 38.97 -11.58
CA ALA A 54 -13.08 37.86 -12.33
C ALA A 54 -13.43 36.74 -11.35
N ASP A 55 -14.75 36.60 -11.15
CA ASP A 55 -15.45 35.65 -10.31
C ASP A 55 -15.05 34.20 -10.66
N ALA A 56 -14.04 33.68 -9.95
CA ALA A 56 -13.84 32.24 -9.84
C ALA A 56 -14.76 31.77 -8.70
N PRO A 57 -15.68 30.81 -8.92
CA PRO A 57 -16.48 30.30 -7.84
C PRO A 57 -15.54 29.73 -6.78
N ALA A 58 -15.51 30.40 -5.63
CA ALA A 58 -14.90 29.85 -4.42
C ALA A 58 -15.56 28.49 -4.20
N THR A 59 -14.80 27.42 -4.39
CA THR A 59 -15.13 26.13 -3.80
C THR A 59 -15.19 26.36 -2.30
N GLN A 60 -16.40 26.59 -1.79
CA GLN A 60 -16.66 26.62 -0.37
C GLN A 60 -16.05 25.34 0.22
N PRO A 61 -15.30 25.42 1.33
CA PRO A 61 -14.93 24.24 2.07
C PRO A 61 -16.24 23.53 2.41
N VAL A 62 -16.48 22.39 1.75
CA VAL A 62 -17.62 21.54 2.09
C VAL A 62 -17.41 21.17 3.55
N ALA A 63 -18.28 21.69 4.43
CA ALA A 63 -18.26 21.36 5.84
C ALA A 63 -18.19 19.83 5.96
N ALA A 64 -17.20 19.32 6.69
CA ALA A 64 -16.95 17.89 6.81
C ALA A 64 -18.21 17.21 7.35
N PRO A 65 -18.93 16.43 6.54
CA PRO A 65 -20.09 15.70 7.03
C PRO A 65 -19.57 14.67 8.04
N THR A 66 -19.90 14.93 9.31
CA THR A 66 -19.48 14.12 10.44
C THR A 66 -20.62 13.16 10.76
N GLY A 67 -20.37 11.86 10.67
CA GLY A 67 -21.37 10.87 11.04
C GLY A 67 -20.82 9.45 10.98
N THR A 68 -21.47 8.56 11.71
CA THR A 68 -21.07 7.15 11.76
C THR A 68 -21.44 6.48 10.45
N VAL A 69 -20.45 5.87 9.78
CA VAL A 69 -20.73 5.01 8.62
C VAL A 69 -21.39 3.73 9.11
N VAL A 70 -22.51 3.36 8.49
CA VAL A 70 -23.25 2.14 8.78
C VAL A 70 -23.52 1.38 7.50
N ALA A 71 -23.44 0.06 7.56
CA ALA A 71 -23.80 -0.76 6.41
C ALA A 71 -25.31 -0.74 6.18
N VAL A 72 -25.72 -0.61 4.92
CA VAL A 72 -27.13 -0.75 4.54
C VAL A 72 -27.54 -2.21 4.73
N SER A 73 -28.70 -2.44 5.36
CA SER A 73 -29.20 -3.79 5.64
C SER A 73 -29.33 -4.62 4.37
N ARG A 74 -28.78 -5.83 4.41
CA ARG A 74 -28.84 -6.77 3.30
C ARG A 74 -28.66 -8.19 3.82
N ASP A 75 -29.61 -9.05 3.48
CA ASP A 75 -29.63 -10.46 3.89
C ASP A 75 -29.00 -11.36 2.83
N GLY A 76 -28.63 -12.58 3.23
CA GLY A 76 -28.19 -13.64 2.31
C GLY A 76 -26.79 -13.48 1.74
N ILE A 77 -25.96 -12.59 2.31
CA ILE A 77 -24.56 -12.46 1.90
C ILE A 77 -23.77 -13.66 2.44
N SER A 78 -23.04 -14.34 1.55
CA SER A 78 -22.22 -15.49 1.89
C SER A 78 -21.06 -15.10 2.82
N THR A 79 -20.77 -15.97 3.79
CA THR A 79 -19.58 -15.88 4.66
C THR A 79 -18.43 -16.74 4.15
N THR A 80 -18.60 -17.43 3.03
CA THR A 80 -17.60 -18.38 2.52
C THR A 80 -16.38 -17.63 1.99
N PRO A 81 -15.17 -17.92 2.50
CA PRO A 81 -13.93 -17.35 1.97
C PRO A 81 -13.73 -17.67 0.50
N VAL A 82 -13.10 -16.73 -0.21
CA VAL A 82 -12.78 -16.86 -1.63
C VAL A 82 -11.29 -17.01 -1.80
N VAL A 83 -10.87 -18.01 -2.58
CA VAL A 83 -9.47 -18.35 -2.77
C VAL A 83 -9.04 -18.09 -4.22
N PHE A 84 -7.90 -17.41 -4.36
CA PHE A 84 -7.10 -17.39 -5.57
C PHE A 84 -5.88 -18.30 -5.37
N GLN A 85 -5.54 -19.09 -6.39
CA GLN A 85 -4.33 -19.90 -6.38
C GLN A 85 -3.68 -19.88 -7.77
N SER A 86 -2.37 -19.71 -7.79
CA SER A 86 -1.49 -19.90 -8.95
C SER A 86 -0.34 -20.85 -8.56
N ASP A 87 0.68 -20.98 -9.41
CA ASP A 87 1.87 -21.76 -9.09
C ASP A 87 2.72 -21.11 -7.98
N LEU A 88 2.70 -19.78 -7.87
CA LEU A 88 3.56 -19.03 -6.94
C LEU A 88 2.88 -18.63 -5.64
N ILE A 89 1.56 -18.40 -5.67
CA ILE A 89 0.84 -17.82 -4.52
C ILE A 89 -0.52 -18.46 -4.30
N ARG A 90 -0.94 -18.52 -3.03
CA ARG A 90 -2.32 -18.77 -2.63
C ARG A 90 -2.81 -17.63 -1.74
N VAL A 91 -3.92 -17.01 -2.11
CA VAL A 91 -4.50 -15.88 -1.38
C VAL A 91 -5.93 -16.20 -1.00
N THR A 92 -6.22 -16.13 0.30
CA THR A 92 -7.56 -16.34 0.85
C THR A 92 -8.13 -15.00 1.29
N MET A 93 -9.28 -14.65 0.73
CA MET A 93 -10.03 -13.44 1.01
C MET A 93 -11.30 -13.78 1.78
N ASP A 94 -11.58 -13.03 2.84
CA ASP A 94 -12.78 -13.19 3.66
C ASP A 94 -13.81 -12.11 3.25
N PRO A 95 -15.06 -12.50 2.91
CA PRO A 95 -16.15 -11.55 2.68
C PRO A 95 -16.36 -10.56 3.82
N ALA A 96 -16.04 -10.92 5.07
CA ALA A 96 -16.04 -9.98 6.19
C ALA A 96 -14.96 -8.92 6.00
N GLY A 97 -15.40 -7.66 5.82
CA GLY A 97 -14.53 -6.53 5.50
C GLY A 97 -13.87 -6.61 4.11
N ALA A 98 -14.13 -7.68 3.34
CA ALA A 98 -13.44 -7.98 2.09
C ALA A 98 -11.90 -7.95 2.23
N THR A 99 -11.41 -8.56 3.31
CA THR A 99 -10.00 -8.56 3.72
C THR A 99 -9.23 -9.78 3.20
N VAL A 100 -7.91 -9.70 3.20
CA VAL A 100 -7.04 -10.86 2.96
C VAL A 100 -6.68 -11.48 4.31
N VAL A 101 -7.01 -12.75 4.51
CA VAL A 101 -6.73 -13.49 5.75
C VAL A 101 -5.53 -14.44 5.63
N SER A 102 -5.06 -14.67 4.41
CA SER A 102 -3.87 -15.48 4.13
C SER A 102 -3.31 -15.10 2.76
N PHE A 103 -2.01 -14.97 2.67
CA PHE A 103 -1.25 -14.78 1.45
C PHE A 103 0.03 -15.61 1.52
N GLU A 104 -0.08 -16.85 1.07
CA GLU A 104 1.01 -17.83 1.02
C GLU A 104 1.87 -17.66 -0.23
N LEU A 105 3.19 -17.74 -0.04
CA LEU A 105 4.19 -17.80 -1.10
C LEU A 105 4.61 -19.26 -1.31
N LEU A 106 4.05 -19.93 -2.31
CA LEU A 106 4.10 -21.39 -2.49
C LEU A 106 5.49 -21.96 -2.81
N GLU A 107 6.44 -21.13 -3.23
CA GLU A 107 7.84 -21.54 -3.46
C GLU A 107 8.77 -21.22 -2.28
N HIS A 108 8.26 -20.57 -1.23
CA HIS A 108 9.04 -20.18 -0.06
C HIS A 108 8.51 -20.90 1.18
N MET A 109 9.31 -21.77 1.78
CA MET A 109 8.90 -22.57 2.93
C MET A 109 9.39 -21.97 4.24
N ASP A 110 8.54 -22.08 5.27
CA ASP A 110 8.86 -21.91 6.68
C ASP A 110 8.55 -23.25 7.38
N GLY A 111 9.58 -24.09 7.55
CA GLY A 111 9.40 -25.48 7.94
C GLY A 111 8.70 -26.30 6.84
N ASP A 112 7.57 -26.93 7.18
CA ASP A 112 6.79 -27.79 6.28
C ASP A 112 5.64 -27.05 5.58
N SER A 113 5.50 -25.74 5.80
CA SER A 113 4.42 -24.92 5.24
C SER A 113 4.97 -23.75 4.44
N PRO A 114 4.24 -23.27 3.41
CA PRO A 114 4.60 -22.03 2.73
C PRO A 114 4.62 -20.84 3.70
N VAL A 115 5.48 -19.87 3.43
CA VAL A 115 5.50 -18.59 4.14
C VAL A 115 4.17 -17.87 3.88
N ASP A 116 3.42 -17.58 4.94
CA ASP A 116 2.26 -16.69 4.88
C ASP A 116 2.69 -15.25 5.20
N MET A 117 2.37 -14.34 4.28
CA MET A 117 2.66 -12.92 4.43
C MET A 117 1.70 -12.24 5.40
N VAL A 118 0.52 -12.81 5.62
CA VAL A 118 -0.42 -12.36 6.65
C VAL A 118 -0.13 -13.12 7.93
N PHE A 119 0.32 -12.40 8.96
CA PHE A 119 0.51 -13.02 10.27
C PHE A 119 -0.82 -13.59 10.79
N ARG A 120 -0.79 -14.84 11.26
CA ARG A 120 -1.97 -15.59 11.74
C ARG A 120 -1.92 -15.92 13.24
N GLY A 121 -1.07 -15.23 14.01
CA GLY A 121 -0.87 -15.55 15.43
C GLY A 121 -2.06 -15.18 16.33
N ALA A 122 -3.04 -14.47 15.80
CA ALA A 122 -4.35 -14.27 16.40
C ALA A 122 -5.44 -14.31 15.32
N ASP A 123 -6.64 -14.75 15.68
CA ASP A 123 -7.77 -14.98 14.75
C ASP A 123 -8.31 -13.70 14.08
N ASP A 124 -7.97 -12.52 14.62
CA ASP A 124 -8.43 -11.22 14.14
C ASP A 124 -7.48 -10.55 13.13
N GLN A 125 -6.31 -11.15 12.88
CA GLN A 125 -5.29 -10.55 12.03
C GLN A 125 -5.64 -10.65 10.54
N ARG A 126 -5.70 -9.48 9.90
CA ARG A 126 -6.17 -9.32 8.53
C ARG A 126 -5.28 -8.34 7.79
N ALA A 127 -5.04 -8.61 6.51
CA ALA A 127 -4.42 -7.69 5.59
C ALA A 127 -5.48 -6.99 4.74
N MET A 128 -5.13 -5.79 4.25
CA MET A 128 -6.04 -4.95 3.46
C MET A 128 -7.34 -4.69 4.23
N THR A 129 -7.25 -4.27 5.49
CA THR A 129 -8.43 -3.80 6.24
C THR A 129 -8.85 -2.43 5.72
N LEU A 130 -10.15 -2.18 5.62
CA LEU A 130 -10.67 -0.85 5.28
C LEU A 130 -11.11 -0.16 6.57
N HIS A 131 -10.76 1.11 6.73
CA HIS A 131 -11.18 1.94 7.85
C HIS A 131 -11.76 3.25 7.28
N PHE A 132 -12.94 3.66 7.72
CA PHE A 132 -13.48 4.98 7.36
C PHE A 132 -12.86 6.04 8.28
N GLY A 133 -12.02 6.90 7.71
CA GLY A 133 -11.16 7.83 8.44
C GLY A 133 -9.73 7.36 8.61
N ASP A 134 -9.08 7.80 9.69
CA ASP A 134 -7.67 7.53 9.96
C ASP A 134 -7.42 6.09 10.46
N HIS A 135 -6.15 5.78 10.76
CA HIS A 135 -5.73 4.46 11.21
C HIS A 135 -6.23 4.06 12.62
N ARG A 136 -6.93 4.96 13.34
CA ARG A 136 -7.53 4.68 14.66
C ARG A 136 -9.00 4.30 14.54
N ALA A 137 -9.63 4.60 13.40
CA ALA A 137 -11.00 4.18 13.15
C ALA A 137 -11.12 2.64 13.17
N PRO A 138 -12.25 2.08 13.62
CA PRO A 138 -12.46 0.65 13.58
C PRO A 138 -12.39 0.12 12.14
N ALA A 139 -11.91 -1.12 11.99
CA ALA A 139 -11.95 -1.79 10.70
C ALA A 139 -13.40 -2.10 10.32
N VAL A 140 -13.72 -1.98 9.03
CA VAL A 140 -14.97 -2.46 8.43
C VAL A 140 -14.97 -3.99 8.53
N THR A 141 -15.97 -4.55 9.21
CA THR A 141 -16.13 -6.00 9.43
C THR A 141 -17.37 -6.56 8.76
N GLU A 142 -18.19 -5.70 8.16
CA GLU A 142 -19.43 -6.08 7.51
C GLU A 142 -19.18 -6.98 6.30
N LEU A 143 -20.13 -7.89 6.04
CA LEU A 143 -20.01 -8.83 4.93
C LEU A 143 -20.21 -8.12 3.59
N PHE A 144 -19.28 -8.34 2.67
CA PHE A 144 -19.39 -7.92 1.27
C PHE A 144 -19.93 -9.04 0.40
N GLU A 145 -20.73 -8.69 -0.61
CA GLU A 145 -21.10 -9.62 -1.66
C GLU A 145 -19.87 -9.90 -2.53
N ALA A 146 -19.40 -11.14 -2.51
CA ALA A 146 -18.23 -11.58 -3.27
C ALA A 146 -18.65 -12.14 -4.63
N THR A 147 -18.06 -11.62 -5.71
CA THR A 147 -18.25 -12.08 -7.08
C THR A 147 -16.90 -12.35 -7.72
N ARG A 148 -16.73 -13.52 -8.31
CA ARG A 148 -15.60 -13.80 -9.19
C ARG A 148 -15.94 -13.25 -10.58
N ILE A 149 -15.27 -12.18 -10.99
CA ILE A 149 -15.50 -11.52 -12.29
C ILE A 149 -14.90 -12.34 -13.42
N ASP A 150 -13.72 -12.90 -13.19
CA ASP A 150 -13.01 -13.82 -14.08
C ASP A 150 -12.09 -14.73 -13.25
N GLY A 151 -11.25 -15.56 -13.88
CA GLY A 151 -10.37 -16.50 -13.18
C GLY A 151 -9.37 -15.85 -12.20
N ASN A 152 -9.04 -14.58 -12.39
CA ASN A 152 -8.00 -13.85 -11.66
C ASN A 152 -8.51 -12.57 -10.97
N THR A 153 -9.78 -12.20 -11.16
CA THR A 153 -10.38 -10.98 -10.61
C THR A 153 -11.54 -11.31 -9.68
N PHE A 154 -11.44 -10.79 -8.45
CA PHE A 154 -12.45 -10.95 -7.40
C PHE A 154 -12.94 -9.58 -6.96
N GLU A 155 -14.25 -9.39 -7.02
CA GLU A 155 -14.91 -8.16 -6.60
C GLU A 155 -15.73 -8.41 -5.34
N PHE A 156 -15.62 -7.50 -4.38
CA PHE A 156 -16.40 -7.47 -3.17
C PHE A 156 -17.17 -6.16 -3.12
N ARG A 157 -18.49 -6.23 -3.01
CA ARG A 157 -19.36 -5.06 -3.02
C ARG A 157 -20.20 -4.97 -1.75
N ARG A 158 -20.25 -3.78 -1.15
CA ARG A 158 -21.18 -3.48 -0.04
C ARG A 158 -21.66 -2.04 -0.10
N ASP A 159 -22.94 -1.85 0.21
CA ASP A 159 -23.57 -0.53 0.31
C ASP A 159 -23.54 -0.05 1.77
N PHE A 160 -23.23 1.23 1.95
CA PHE A 160 -23.12 1.94 3.23
C PHE A 160 -23.87 3.27 3.17
N ALA A 161 -24.14 3.85 4.33
CA ALA A 161 -24.74 5.18 4.50
C ALA A 161 -24.10 5.89 5.70
N ILE A 162 -24.32 7.19 5.82
CA ILE A 162 -24.02 7.93 7.05
C ILE A 162 -25.28 7.95 7.92
N ALA A 163 -25.15 7.43 9.15
CA ALA A 163 -26.26 7.37 10.09
C ALA A 163 -26.86 8.76 10.33
N GLY A 164 -28.19 8.86 10.25
CA GLY A 164 -28.92 10.11 10.45
C GLY A 164 -28.83 11.12 9.30
N GLN A 165 -28.24 10.75 8.15
CA GLN A 165 -28.18 11.60 6.96
C GLN A 165 -28.95 10.98 5.81
N GLU A 166 -29.98 11.68 5.33
CA GLU A 166 -30.71 11.30 4.12
C GLU A 166 -29.80 11.43 2.89
N ASN A 167 -30.04 10.59 1.86
CA ASN A 167 -29.30 10.59 0.60
C ASN A 167 -27.77 10.46 0.77
N SER A 168 -27.31 9.81 1.84
CA SER A 168 -25.90 9.59 2.14
C SER A 168 -25.38 8.22 1.68
N GLU A 169 -26.19 7.46 0.93
CA GLU A 169 -25.84 6.11 0.51
C GLU A 169 -24.72 6.08 -0.55
N PHE A 170 -23.78 5.17 -0.37
CA PHE A 170 -22.70 4.90 -1.31
C PHE A 170 -22.35 3.41 -1.35
N THR A 171 -21.76 2.97 -2.45
CA THR A 171 -21.25 1.62 -2.62
C THR A 171 -19.74 1.64 -2.48
N VAL A 172 -19.20 0.74 -1.66
CA VAL A 172 -17.79 0.40 -1.66
C VAL A 172 -17.60 -0.86 -2.50
N ILE A 173 -16.69 -0.78 -3.47
CA ILE A 173 -16.28 -1.90 -4.31
C ILE A 173 -14.79 -2.13 -4.09
N ARG A 174 -14.42 -3.32 -3.62
CA ARG A 174 -13.04 -3.73 -3.44
C ARG A 174 -12.70 -4.80 -4.46
N ARG A 175 -11.69 -4.56 -5.30
CA ARG A 175 -11.29 -5.51 -6.34
C ARG A 175 -9.87 -5.99 -6.11
N TYR A 176 -9.71 -7.30 -6.15
CA TYR A 176 -8.41 -7.98 -6.13
C TYR A 176 -8.16 -8.56 -7.51
N ARG A 177 -7.08 -8.12 -8.17
CA ARG A 177 -6.66 -8.65 -9.47
C ARG A 177 -5.31 -9.28 -9.36
N PHE A 178 -5.27 -10.57 -9.65
CA PHE A 178 -4.06 -11.37 -9.65
C PHE A 178 -3.53 -11.54 -11.07
N ARG A 179 -2.24 -11.78 -11.19
CA ARG A 179 -1.61 -12.17 -12.46
C ARG A 179 -0.92 -13.52 -12.24
N PRO A 180 -1.20 -14.54 -13.06
CA PRO A 180 -0.45 -15.79 -12.99
C PRO A 180 1.05 -15.54 -13.15
N GLY A 181 1.87 -16.24 -12.35
CA GLY A 181 3.33 -16.10 -12.39
C GLY A 181 3.90 -14.85 -11.70
N GLU A 182 3.08 -14.10 -10.96
CA GLU A 182 3.50 -12.90 -10.24
C GLU A 182 3.17 -13.02 -8.74
N TYR A 183 4.05 -12.51 -7.88
CA TYR A 183 3.76 -12.32 -6.45
C TYR A 183 2.95 -11.05 -6.19
N MET A 184 2.90 -10.12 -7.15
CA MET A 184 2.19 -8.86 -7.00
C MET A 184 0.73 -9.00 -7.45
N PHE A 185 -0.18 -8.39 -6.69
CA PHE A 185 -1.57 -8.22 -7.08
C PHE A 185 -1.99 -6.76 -6.96
N GLN A 186 -3.01 -6.38 -7.72
CA GLN A 186 -3.62 -5.06 -7.63
C GLN A 186 -4.82 -5.11 -6.69
N HIS A 187 -4.88 -4.16 -5.77
CA HIS A 187 -6.03 -3.94 -4.90
C HIS A 187 -6.62 -2.56 -5.19
N ASP A 188 -7.85 -2.53 -5.72
CA ASP A 188 -8.60 -1.29 -5.91
C ASP A 188 -9.65 -1.13 -4.81
N VAL A 189 -9.84 0.12 -4.38
CA VAL A 189 -10.99 0.54 -3.59
C VAL A 189 -11.71 1.65 -4.34
N GLU A 190 -12.91 1.35 -4.82
CA GLU A 190 -13.79 2.31 -5.47
C GLU A 190 -14.93 2.67 -4.51
N ILE A 191 -15.19 3.96 -4.37
CA ILE A 191 -16.30 4.49 -3.59
C ILE A 191 -17.22 5.21 -4.58
N ARG A 192 -18.40 4.64 -4.79
CA ARG A 192 -19.37 5.10 -5.79
C ARG A 192 -20.57 5.71 -5.08
N ASN A 193 -20.87 6.97 -5.37
CA ASN A 193 -22.10 7.57 -4.88
C ASN A 193 -23.32 6.89 -5.51
N ARG A 194 -24.35 6.61 -4.71
CA ARG A 194 -25.64 6.10 -5.21
C ARG A 194 -26.64 7.21 -5.54
N ASN A 195 -26.39 8.44 -5.08
CA ASN A 195 -27.26 9.58 -5.26
C ASN A 195 -26.66 10.58 -6.27
N PRO A 196 -27.28 10.75 -7.46
CA PRO A 196 -26.82 11.71 -8.47
C PRO A 196 -26.72 13.13 -7.91
N GLY A 197 -25.62 13.82 -8.18
CA GLY A 197 -25.40 15.21 -7.77
C GLY A 197 -25.03 15.43 -6.31
N ALA A 198 -24.98 14.36 -5.49
CA ALA A 198 -24.47 14.43 -4.12
C ALA A 198 -22.97 14.12 -4.07
N PHE A 199 -22.29 14.55 -3.00
CA PHE A 199 -20.96 14.07 -2.65
C PHE A 199 -21.06 12.91 -1.68
N VAL A 200 -20.12 11.96 -1.73
CA VAL A 200 -20.03 10.94 -0.68
C VAL A 200 -19.43 11.60 0.57
N PRO A 201 -20.13 11.59 1.72
CA PRO A 201 -19.72 12.35 2.89
C PRO A 201 -18.58 11.71 3.71
N LEU A 202 -17.47 11.31 3.07
CA LEU A 202 -16.32 10.70 3.75
C LEU A 202 -15.22 11.74 4.00
N ASN A 203 -15.41 12.55 5.03
CA ASN A 203 -14.38 13.46 5.51
C ASN A 203 -14.25 13.36 7.03
N PHE A 204 -13.41 12.44 7.50
CA PHE A 204 -13.11 12.26 8.91
C PHE A 204 -11.77 12.96 9.20
N ASN A 205 -11.84 14.24 9.55
CA ASN A 205 -10.66 15.08 9.83
C ASN A 205 -9.64 15.11 8.67
N GLY A 206 -10.13 15.25 7.44
CA GLY A 206 -9.29 15.29 6.24
C GLY A 206 -8.88 13.93 5.70
N VAL A 207 -9.31 12.83 6.34
CA VAL A 207 -9.07 11.46 5.88
C VAL A 207 -10.40 10.82 5.50
N ALA A 208 -10.55 10.37 4.27
CA ALA A 208 -11.74 9.66 3.82
C ALA A 208 -11.73 8.20 4.31
N TYR A 209 -10.64 7.50 4.04
CA TYR A 209 -10.42 6.12 4.46
C TYR A 209 -8.94 5.81 4.56
N THR A 210 -8.64 4.73 5.28
CA THR A 210 -7.30 4.15 5.42
C THR A 210 -7.35 2.67 5.06
N ILE A 211 -6.29 2.18 4.40
CA ILE A 211 -6.08 0.74 4.20
C ILE A 211 -5.02 0.28 5.20
N GLY A 212 -5.39 -0.69 6.02
CA GLY A 212 -4.51 -1.30 7.00
C GLY A 212 -3.93 -2.62 6.52
N TYR A 213 -2.82 -2.99 7.12
CA TYR A 213 -2.26 -4.33 7.09
C TYR A 213 -2.06 -4.76 8.53
N GLY A 214 -2.22 -6.06 8.83
CA GLY A 214 -2.04 -6.63 10.17
C GLY A 214 -0.72 -6.21 10.82
N PRO A 215 -0.52 -6.53 12.12
CA PRO A 215 0.58 -5.96 12.91
C PRO A 215 1.97 -6.27 12.31
N GLN A 216 2.05 -7.27 11.44
CA GLN A 216 3.27 -7.69 10.78
C GLN A 216 3.01 -8.16 9.36
N ILE A 217 3.98 -7.89 8.48
CA ILE A 217 4.11 -8.48 7.14
C ILE A 217 5.14 -9.62 7.23
N GLY A 218 4.76 -10.83 6.83
CA GLY A 218 5.63 -12.00 6.86
C GLY A 218 5.54 -12.83 8.14
N PRO A 219 6.36 -13.90 8.24
CA PRO A 219 6.31 -14.89 9.30
C PRO A 219 6.73 -14.31 10.65
N ILE A 220 6.36 -14.99 11.75
CA ILE A 220 6.63 -14.55 13.12
C ILE A 220 8.12 -14.29 13.33
N PHE A 221 8.45 -13.16 13.97
CA PHE A 221 9.78 -12.92 14.51
C PHE A 221 9.68 -12.31 15.91
N GLU A 222 10.54 -12.73 16.83
CA GLU A 222 10.57 -12.23 18.20
C GLU A 222 11.26 -10.86 18.30
N GLN A 223 12.27 -10.63 17.45
CA GLN A 223 13.02 -9.39 17.43
C GLN A 223 13.57 -9.14 16.03
N LEU A 224 13.47 -7.89 15.58
CA LEU A 224 14.17 -7.47 14.38
C LEU A 224 15.65 -7.26 14.69
N ASP A 225 16.53 -7.85 13.88
CA ASP A 225 17.98 -7.78 14.07
C ASP A 225 18.59 -6.40 13.74
N GLN A 226 17.77 -5.46 13.25
CA GLN A 226 18.10 -4.11 12.78
C GLN A 226 19.23 -4.04 11.72
N ARG A 227 19.71 -5.18 11.22
CA ARG A 227 20.86 -5.28 10.33
C ARG A 227 20.46 -5.40 8.88
N ASN A 228 19.28 -5.97 8.60
CA ASN A 228 18.79 -6.24 7.24
C ASN A 228 17.46 -5.55 6.91
N GLU A 229 17.04 -4.56 7.70
CA GLU A 229 15.78 -3.86 7.48
C GLU A 229 15.91 -2.71 6.47
N PHE A 230 15.46 -2.93 5.24
CA PHE A 230 15.23 -1.86 4.27
C PHE A 230 13.74 -1.79 3.91
N ARG A 231 12.97 -0.96 4.61
CA ARG A 231 11.59 -0.63 4.23
C ARG A 231 11.58 0.64 3.39
N ARG A 232 11.44 0.51 2.08
CA ARG A 232 11.25 1.64 1.16
C ARG A 232 9.79 1.76 0.79
N PHE A 233 9.13 2.83 1.23
CA PHE A 233 7.80 3.14 0.74
C PHE A 233 7.94 3.93 -0.57
N LEU A 234 7.38 3.38 -1.64
CA LEU A 234 7.37 4.00 -2.96
C LEU A 234 5.95 4.48 -3.23
N ALA A 235 5.77 5.76 -3.52
CA ALA A 235 4.50 6.27 -4.03
C ALA A 235 4.70 6.86 -5.41
N LEU A 236 3.65 6.84 -6.22
CA LEU A 236 3.60 7.60 -7.46
C LEU A 236 2.61 8.74 -7.27
N GLN A 237 3.10 9.98 -7.24
CA GLN A 237 2.25 11.17 -7.09
C GLN A 237 2.50 12.10 -8.28
N GLY A 238 1.43 12.43 -9.02
CA GLY A 238 1.54 13.29 -10.21
C GLY A 238 2.47 12.75 -11.30
N GLY A 239 2.53 11.42 -11.47
CA GLY A 239 3.41 10.76 -12.43
C GLY A 239 4.90 10.70 -12.04
N ARG A 240 5.27 11.18 -10.85
CA ARG A 240 6.63 11.10 -10.33
C ARG A 240 6.73 10.10 -9.18
N ARG A 241 7.79 9.29 -9.20
CA ARG A 241 8.12 8.38 -8.12
C ARG A 241 8.63 9.18 -6.92
N GLN A 242 7.95 9.06 -5.80
CA GLN A 242 8.34 9.54 -4.49
C GLN A 242 8.89 8.36 -3.69
N ASN A 243 10.10 8.50 -3.14
CA ASN A 243 10.67 7.54 -2.21
C ASN A 243 10.54 8.11 -0.80
N TYR A 244 9.77 7.45 0.06
CA TYR A 244 9.72 7.77 1.48
C TYR A 244 10.65 6.79 2.20
N ASN A 245 11.79 7.32 2.65
CA ASN A 245 12.65 6.62 3.59
C ASN A 245 12.15 6.97 4.99
N ARG A 246 11.91 5.95 5.82
CA ARG A 246 11.67 6.16 7.25
C ARG A 246 12.99 6.11 8.00
#